data_AF-A0A671K3P1-F1
#
_entry.id   AF-A0A671K3P1-F1
#
_cell.length_a   1.000
_cell.length_b   1.000
_cell.length_c   1.000
_cell.angle_alpha   90.00
_cell.angle_beta   90.00
_cell.angle_gamma   90.00
#
_symmetry.space_group_name_H-M   'P 1'
#
loop_
_entity.id
_entity.type
_entity.pdbx_description
1 polymer ?
#
loop_
_entity_poly.entity_id
_entity_poly.type
_entity_poly.pdbx_seq_one_letter_code
_entity_poly.pdbx_strand_id
1 'polypeptide(L)'
;SCLKKEIKGIGHPNLLKMYSLSDCFCAPGSHIIISMCVIYREAPSDQASETSSTDGNSRDSDFFQPPLKKVKLQESIEYDDLQGDSGRQTIALNLKKSDRYSHGPIPVQSQHYTTSQDIINSISIIQHEMRNYKPRLTQVMSSNAASSAITALSPGGLLMQGGGQQTINQLVPTDVQSELKHLYTAAGELLRHFWSCFPINTPFLEEKVVKMKSNLERFQVKKLRPFQEKIQRQYLSTNLTGHLEEMLQAAYSKFQVWQTRRMMRKT
;
A
#
# COMPACT_ATOMS: atom_id res chain seq x y z
N SER A 1 -50.15 41.43 -26.67
CA SER A 1 -49.22 42.45 -27.20
C SER A 1 -47.83 41.83 -27.31
N CYS A 2 -47.49 41.29 -28.48
CA CYS A 2 -46.59 41.94 -29.46
C CYS A 2 -45.18 42.17 -28.90
N LEU A 3 -44.19 41.35 -29.29
CA LEU A 3 -43.12 41.63 -30.27
C LEU A 3 -42.18 42.77 -29.80
N LYS A 4 -40.85 42.70 -29.85
CA LYS A 4 -39.99 42.21 -30.94
C LYS A 4 -38.51 42.22 -30.49
N LYS A 5 -37.73 41.35 -31.14
CA LYS A 5 -36.27 41.41 -31.33
C LYS A 5 -35.77 42.85 -31.64
N GLU A 6 -34.54 43.21 -31.29
CA GLU A 6 -33.38 43.03 -32.18
C GLU A 6 -32.09 43.66 -31.63
N ILE A 7 -31.00 43.04 -32.07
CA ILE A 7 -29.58 43.23 -31.82
C ILE A 7 -29.10 44.65 -32.14
N LYS A 8 -28.18 45.17 -31.32
CA LYS A 8 -27.11 46.05 -31.82
C LYS A 8 -25.82 45.76 -31.07
N GLY A 9 -24.96 45.00 -31.75
CA GLY A 9 -23.57 44.86 -31.37
C GLY A 9 -22.80 46.16 -31.59
N ILE A 10 -21.69 46.28 -30.88
CA ILE A 10 -20.37 46.78 -31.31
C ILE A 10 -19.51 46.82 -30.04
N GLY A 11 -18.39 46.10 -30.07
CA GLY A 11 -17.31 46.31 -29.10
C GLY A 11 -16.78 45.07 -28.37
N HIS A 12 -16.46 43.97 -29.06
CA HIS A 12 -15.52 43.00 -28.48
C HIS A 12 -14.48 42.40 -29.45
N PRO A 13 -13.64 43.21 -30.11
CA PRO A 13 -12.36 42.72 -30.65
C PRO A 13 -11.26 42.57 -29.57
N ASN A 14 -11.49 43.04 -28.33
CA ASN A 14 -10.46 43.09 -27.28
C ASN A 14 -10.46 41.93 -26.26
N LEU A 15 -11.48 41.05 -26.24
CA LEU A 15 -11.46 39.90 -25.31
C LEU A 15 -10.81 38.65 -25.92
N LEU A 16 -10.89 38.43 -27.24
CA LEU A 16 -10.24 37.26 -27.86
C LEU A 16 -8.73 37.44 -28.05
N LYS A 17 -8.24 38.68 -28.16
CA LYS A 17 -6.79 38.98 -28.13
C LYS A 17 -6.18 38.77 -26.75
N MET A 18 -6.94 39.01 -25.67
CA MET A 18 -6.44 38.83 -24.30
C MET A 18 -6.23 37.36 -23.92
N TYR A 19 -7.03 36.43 -24.47
CA TYR A 19 -6.82 35.00 -24.25
C TYR A 19 -5.82 34.35 -25.23
N SER A 20 -5.56 34.96 -26.39
CA SER A 20 -4.54 34.43 -27.32
C SER A 20 -3.13 35.02 -27.10
N LEU A 21 -2.99 36.15 -26.40
CA LEU A 21 -1.68 36.73 -26.07
C LEU A 21 -1.14 36.27 -24.70
N SER A 22 -2.00 35.86 -23.76
CA SER A 22 -1.58 35.37 -22.44
C SER A 22 -0.88 34.01 -22.50
N ASP A 23 -1.14 33.20 -23.53
CA ASP A 23 -0.44 31.93 -23.74
C ASP A 23 0.84 32.09 -24.60
N CYS A 24 1.13 33.28 -25.13
CA CYS A 24 2.32 33.57 -25.93
C CYS A 24 3.47 34.23 -25.14
N PHE A 25 3.33 34.49 -23.84
CA PHE A 25 4.35 35.22 -23.05
C PHE A 25 5.12 34.37 -22.02
N CYS A 26 5.08 33.05 -22.12
CA CYS A 26 5.95 32.18 -21.32
C CYS A 26 6.64 31.11 -22.18
N ALA A 27 7.48 31.56 -23.09
CA ALA A 27 8.61 30.78 -23.60
C ALA A 27 9.80 31.73 -23.81
N PRO A 28 10.80 31.67 -22.92
CA PRO A 28 12.07 31.16 -23.38
C PRO A 28 12.61 30.10 -22.42
N GLY A 29 12.87 28.91 -22.96
CA GLY A 29 13.64 27.86 -22.27
C GLY A 29 12.89 26.54 -22.13
N SER A 30 13.28 25.59 -23.00
CA SER A 30 12.97 24.15 -22.95
C SER A 30 11.50 23.74 -23.13
N HIS A 31 11.16 23.45 -24.39
CA HIS A 31 10.01 22.65 -24.81
C HIS A 31 9.82 21.39 -23.96
N ILE A 32 8.59 21.16 -23.49
CA ILE A 32 7.77 19.94 -23.63
C ILE A 32 6.51 20.20 -22.78
N ILE A 33 5.38 20.56 -23.40
CA ILE A 33 4.05 20.06 -22.99
C ILE A 33 3.18 19.95 -24.25
N ILE A 34 2.69 18.72 -24.41
CA ILE A 34 1.71 18.23 -25.37
C ILE A 34 0.36 18.88 -25.04
N SER A 35 -0.24 19.57 -26.01
CA SER A 35 -1.66 19.92 -25.97
C SER A 35 -2.41 19.01 -26.93
N MET A 36 -3.28 18.21 -26.33
CA MET A 36 -4.22 17.29 -26.96
C MET A 36 -5.47 18.10 -27.32
N CYS A 37 -5.76 18.24 -28.62
CA CYS A 37 -7.06 18.71 -29.07
C CYS A 37 -7.60 17.77 -30.15
N VAL A 38 -8.63 17.03 -29.77
CA VAL A 38 -9.49 16.22 -30.62
C VAL A 38 -10.66 17.08 -31.05
N ILE A 39 -10.86 17.28 -32.36
CA ILE A 39 -12.21 17.36 -32.97
C ILE A 39 -12.19 16.67 -34.34
N TYR A 40 -13.23 15.88 -34.57
CA TYR A 40 -13.55 14.99 -35.69
C TYR A 40 -14.26 15.68 -36.88
N ARG A 41 -14.31 14.95 -38.02
CA ARG A 41 -15.14 15.05 -39.26
C ARG A 41 -14.60 15.95 -40.40
N GLU A 42 -14.67 15.61 -41.69
CA GLU A 42 -15.45 14.64 -42.50
C GLU A 42 -14.72 14.35 -43.86
N ALA A 43 -15.04 13.24 -44.57
CA ALA A 43 -14.49 12.80 -45.89
C ALA A 43 -15.25 13.45 -47.11
N PRO A 44 -15.12 13.06 -48.42
CA PRO A 44 -14.28 12.06 -49.15
C PRO A 44 -13.77 12.49 -50.59
N SER A 45 -13.33 11.52 -51.42
CA SER A 45 -13.07 11.48 -52.90
C SER A 45 -11.74 12.07 -53.44
N ASP A 46 -11.06 11.58 -54.48
CA ASP A 46 -11.13 10.37 -55.35
C ASP A 46 -9.89 10.37 -56.28
N GLN A 47 -9.49 9.19 -56.80
CA GLN A 47 -8.66 8.92 -58.01
C GLN A 47 -7.17 9.38 -58.04
N ALA A 48 -6.22 8.78 -58.78
CA ALA A 48 -5.94 7.49 -59.42
C ALA A 48 -4.63 7.68 -60.21
N SER A 49 -3.97 6.57 -60.61
CA SER A 49 -2.92 6.45 -61.66
C SER A 49 -1.47 6.62 -61.17
N GLU A 50 -0.67 5.55 -61.07
CA GLU A 50 0.03 4.80 -62.15
C GLU A 50 1.13 5.66 -62.81
N THR A 51 2.34 5.20 -63.19
CA THR A 51 3.10 3.94 -63.20
C THR A 51 4.53 4.33 -63.69
N SER A 52 5.51 3.41 -63.58
CA SER A 52 6.61 3.25 -64.55
C SER A 52 7.72 4.32 -64.61
N SER A 53 8.99 4.07 -64.95
CA SER A 53 9.91 2.92 -65.04
C SER A 53 11.21 3.48 -65.65
N THR A 54 12.37 3.11 -65.09
CA THR A 54 13.69 2.90 -65.77
C THR A 54 14.16 3.87 -66.87
N ASP A 55 15.21 4.66 -66.64
CA ASP A 55 16.62 4.29 -66.94
C ASP A 55 17.62 5.48 -66.89
N GLY A 56 18.79 5.22 -66.30
CA GLY A 56 20.09 5.51 -66.95
C GLY A 56 20.66 6.93 -67.03
N ASN A 57 21.37 7.33 -65.96
CA ASN A 57 22.71 7.97 -65.97
C ASN A 57 22.89 9.40 -66.57
N SER A 58 23.14 10.38 -65.70
CA SER A 58 24.33 11.28 -65.71
C SER A 58 24.07 12.53 -64.86
N ARG A 59 24.91 12.71 -63.82
CA ARG A 59 25.30 13.96 -63.15
C ARG A 59 24.19 14.90 -62.63
N ASP A 60 24.26 15.08 -61.32
CA ASP A 60 23.63 16.12 -60.48
C ASP A 60 22.15 15.89 -60.14
N SER A 61 21.89 15.46 -58.90
CA SER A 61 20.57 15.52 -58.30
C SER A 61 20.68 15.26 -56.81
N ASP A 62 20.54 16.33 -56.04
CA ASP A 62 19.96 16.42 -54.70
C ASP A 62 20.00 15.15 -53.83
N PHE A 63 20.68 15.25 -52.69
CA PHE A 63 20.39 14.42 -51.52
C PHE A 63 18.88 14.57 -51.21
N PHE A 64 18.07 13.65 -51.72
CA PHE A 64 16.67 13.48 -51.35
C PHE A 64 16.64 12.97 -49.91
N GLN A 65 16.76 13.91 -48.97
CA GLN A 65 16.28 13.72 -47.62
C GLN A 65 14.80 13.34 -47.76
N PRO A 66 14.34 12.20 -47.20
CA PRO A 66 12.94 11.80 -47.31
C PRO A 66 12.10 13.01 -46.88
N PRO A 67 11.16 13.50 -47.71
CA PRO A 67 10.39 14.70 -47.37
C PRO A 67 9.83 14.50 -45.97
N LEU A 68 9.98 15.49 -45.09
CA LEU A 68 9.47 15.45 -43.69
C LEU A 68 8.02 14.92 -43.60
N LYS A 69 7.26 15.05 -44.69
CA LYS A 69 5.93 14.47 -44.89
C LYS A 69 5.89 12.94 -44.84
N LYS A 70 6.87 12.22 -45.40
CA LYS A 70 6.97 10.74 -45.32
C LYS A 70 7.27 10.26 -43.91
N VAL A 71 8.11 10.99 -43.15
CA VAL A 71 8.40 10.68 -41.75
C VAL A 71 7.17 10.90 -40.88
N LYS A 72 6.47 12.03 -41.06
CA LYS A 72 5.19 12.30 -40.39
C LYS A 72 4.10 11.31 -40.76
N LEU A 73 4.04 10.88 -42.01
CA LEU A 73 3.11 9.85 -42.45
C LEU A 73 3.45 8.50 -41.79
N GLN A 74 4.71 8.09 -41.79
CA GLN A 74 5.15 6.86 -41.13
C GLN A 74 4.80 6.86 -39.64
N GLU A 75 5.05 7.97 -38.94
CA GLU A 75 4.68 8.18 -37.53
C GLU A 75 3.16 8.15 -37.30
N SER A 76 2.36 8.59 -38.29
CA SER A 76 0.89 8.57 -38.21
C SER A 76 0.24 7.24 -38.64
N ILE A 77 0.97 6.40 -39.38
CA ILE A 77 0.52 5.07 -39.83
C ILE A 77 0.90 4.00 -38.81
N GLU A 78 1.97 4.25 -38.04
CA GLU A 78 2.40 3.40 -36.93
C GLU A 78 1.49 3.62 -35.71
N TYR A 79 0.56 2.70 -35.51
CA TYR A 79 -0.22 2.63 -34.28
C TYR A 79 0.56 1.83 -33.23
N ASP A 80 0.80 2.44 -32.07
CA ASP A 80 1.49 1.83 -30.92
C ASP A 80 0.82 0.49 -30.49
N ASP A 81 -0.49 0.38 -30.70
CA ASP A 81 -1.32 -0.79 -30.38
C ASP A 81 -1.14 -1.98 -31.36
N LEU A 82 -0.58 -1.74 -32.56
CA LEU A 82 -0.38 -2.75 -33.62
C LEU A 82 1.08 -3.22 -33.72
N GLN A 83 1.99 -2.68 -32.91
CA GLN A 83 3.35 -3.20 -32.81
C GLN A 83 3.30 -4.60 -32.17
N GLY A 84 3.84 -5.61 -32.88
CA GLY A 84 4.03 -6.93 -32.29
C GLY A 84 4.89 -6.80 -31.05
N ASP A 85 4.40 -7.34 -29.92
CA ASP A 85 4.97 -7.24 -28.56
C ASP A 85 6.47 -6.98 -28.62
N SER A 86 6.87 -5.73 -28.38
CA SER A 86 8.27 -5.36 -28.17
C SER A 86 8.70 -6.08 -26.90
N GLY A 87 9.03 -7.37 -27.05
CA GLY A 87 9.18 -8.34 -25.97
C GLY A 87 10.07 -7.74 -24.92
N ARG A 88 9.46 -7.25 -23.83
CA ARG A 88 10.17 -6.61 -22.73
C ARG A 88 11.23 -7.61 -22.31
N GLN A 89 12.51 -7.25 -22.46
CA GLN A 89 13.62 -8.12 -22.09
C GLN A 89 13.37 -8.66 -20.69
N THR A 90 13.09 -9.96 -20.60
CA THR A 90 12.86 -10.60 -19.31
C THR A 90 14.20 -10.67 -18.61
N ILE A 91 14.33 -9.95 -17.50
CA ILE A 91 15.54 -9.97 -16.67
C ILE A 91 15.68 -11.38 -16.12
N ALA A 92 16.73 -12.10 -16.54
CA ALA A 92 17.03 -13.43 -16.04
C ALA A 92 17.47 -13.35 -14.56
N LEU A 93 16.58 -13.76 -13.65
CA LEU A 93 16.85 -13.79 -12.22
C LEU A 93 17.52 -15.11 -11.83
N ASN A 94 18.83 -15.08 -11.60
CA ASN A 94 19.58 -16.19 -11.03
C ASN A 94 19.75 -16.02 -9.51
N LEU A 95 19.06 -16.86 -8.73
CA LEU A 95 19.11 -16.84 -7.27
C LEU A 95 20.44 -17.44 -6.78
N LYS A 96 21.37 -16.58 -6.34
CA LYS A 96 22.70 -17.01 -5.87
C LYS A 96 22.69 -17.76 -4.51
N LYS A 97 21.58 -17.78 -3.77
CA LYS A 97 21.45 -18.34 -2.40
C LYS A 97 20.04 -18.87 -2.14
N SER A 98 19.64 -19.91 -2.88
CA SER A 98 18.30 -20.52 -2.76
C SER A 98 18.07 -21.15 -1.38
N ASP A 99 19.11 -21.62 -0.70
CA ASP A 99 19.05 -22.23 0.65
C ASP A 99 18.38 -21.32 1.69
N ARG A 100 18.61 -20.00 1.61
CA ARG A 100 18.03 -19.02 2.54
C ARG A 100 16.51 -18.90 2.40
N TYR A 101 15.99 -19.24 1.23
CA TYR A 101 14.55 -19.22 0.97
C TYR A 101 13.86 -20.53 1.38
N SER A 102 14.62 -21.62 1.54
CA SER A 102 14.09 -22.90 2.01
C SER A 102 13.59 -22.84 3.46
N HIS A 103 14.28 -22.06 4.31
CA HIS A 103 13.92 -21.91 5.72
C HIS A 103 13.06 -20.68 6.01
N GLY A 104 13.10 -19.67 5.12
CA GLY A 104 12.33 -18.44 5.29
C GLY A 104 12.78 -17.60 6.50
N PRO A 105 12.03 -16.53 6.84
CA PRO A 105 12.34 -15.65 7.96
C PRO A 105 11.92 -16.29 9.29
N ILE A 106 12.57 -17.38 9.67
CA ILE A 106 12.43 -17.99 11.00
C ILE A 106 13.58 -17.46 11.85
N PRO A 107 13.31 -16.89 13.05
CA PRO A 107 14.37 -16.57 13.99
C PRO A 107 15.26 -17.78 14.20
N VAL A 108 16.58 -17.62 14.14
CA VAL A 108 17.52 -18.75 14.31
C VAL A 108 17.25 -19.37 15.67
N GLN A 109 16.60 -20.53 15.67
CA GLN A 109 16.41 -21.32 16.86
C GLN A 109 17.77 -21.89 17.24
N SER A 110 18.05 -21.97 18.55
CA SER A 110 19.22 -22.66 19.05
C SER A 110 19.12 -24.14 18.64
N GLN A 111 19.69 -24.49 17.49
CA GLN A 111 19.81 -25.88 17.11
C GLN A 111 20.87 -26.48 18.02
N HIS A 112 20.45 -27.40 18.87
CA HIS A 112 21.39 -28.27 19.55
C HIS A 112 22.12 -29.07 18.48
N TYR A 113 23.44 -28.91 18.40
CA TYR A 113 24.27 -29.79 17.60
C TYR A 113 24.17 -31.19 18.21
N THR A 114 23.35 -32.04 17.61
CA THR A 114 23.34 -33.46 17.91
C THR A 114 24.66 -34.03 17.43
N THR A 115 25.46 -34.59 18.33
CA THR A 115 26.75 -35.18 17.95
C THR A 115 26.48 -36.39 17.06
N SER A 116 27.36 -36.71 16.10
CA SER A 116 27.23 -37.92 15.27
C SER A 116 27.04 -39.18 16.11
N GLN A 117 27.65 -39.24 17.30
CA GLN A 117 27.47 -40.33 18.24
C GLN A 117 26.05 -40.42 18.82
N ASP A 118 25.40 -39.29 19.09
CA ASP A 118 24.02 -39.25 19.59
C ASP A 118 23.02 -39.75 18.52
N ILE A 119 23.31 -39.47 17.24
CA ILE A 119 22.54 -39.98 16.11
C ILE A 119 22.68 -41.50 16.02
N ILE A 120 23.91 -42.03 16.08
CA ILE A 120 24.16 -43.48 16.02
C ILE A 120 23.51 -44.18 17.23
N ASN A 121 23.68 -43.61 18.43
CA ASN A 121 23.11 -44.13 19.67
C ASN A 121 21.57 -44.13 19.60
N SER A 122 20.93 -43.02 19.22
CA SER A 122 19.47 -42.95 19.09
C SER A 122 18.92 -43.95 18.07
N ILE A 123 19.55 -44.11 16.91
CA ILE A 123 19.16 -45.13 15.92
C ILE A 123 19.25 -46.53 16.52
N SER A 124 20.35 -46.86 17.22
CA SER A 124 20.51 -48.17 17.85
C SER A 124 19.47 -48.44 18.94
N ILE A 125 19.15 -47.44 19.75
CA ILE A 125 18.12 -47.52 20.81
C ILE A 125 16.75 -47.74 20.17
N ILE A 126 16.38 -46.95 19.17
CA ILE A 126 15.10 -47.07 18.46
C ILE A 126 14.97 -48.47 17.82
N GLN A 127 16.00 -48.93 17.11
CA GLN A 127 15.99 -50.25 16.47
C GLN A 127 15.91 -51.39 17.49
N HIS A 128 16.53 -51.24 18.66
CA HIS A 128 16.46 -52.22 19.73
C HIS A 128 15.07 -52.22 20.40
N GLU A 129 14.54 -51.03 20.71
CA GLU A 129 13.23 -50.85 21.32
C GLU A 129 12.12 -51.37 20.42
N MET A 130 12.15 -51.07 19.11
CA MET A 130 11.17 -51.57 18.15
C MET A 130 11.21 -53.09 17.98
N ARG A 131 12.41 -53.70 17.91
CA ARG A 131 12.55 -55.16 17.77
C ARG A 131 12.12 -55.92 19.02
N ASN A 132 12.35 -55.33 20.19
CA ASN A 132 12.06 -55.95 21.48
C ASN A 132 10.76 -55.44 22.12
N TYR A 133 9.97 -54.67 21.36
CA TYR A 133 8.73 -54.09 21.85
C TYR A 133 7.73 -55.20 22.22
N LYS A 134 7.30 -55.21 23.48
CA LYS A 134 6.21 -56.05 23.97
C LYS A 134 5.06 -55.15 24.41
N PRO A 135 3.90 -55.19 23.75
CA PRO A 135 2.79 -54.32 24.12
C PRO A 135 2.30 -54.65 25.52
N ARG A 136 2.36 -53.67 26.42
CA ARG A 136 1.79 -53.75 27.78
C ARG A 136 0.56 -52.86 27.84
N LEU A 137 -0.60 -53.44 27.56
CA LEU A 137 -1.88 -52.73 27.54
C LEU A 137 -2.21 -52.05 28.88
N THR A 138 -1.66 -52.54 29.99
CA THR A 138 -1.85 -51.99 31.34
C THR A 138 -0.97 -50.78 31.65
N GLN A 139 0.02 -50.46 30.81
CA GLN A 139 0.99 -49.37 31.04
C GLN A 139 0.85 -48.23 30.02
N VAL A 140 -0.17 -48.27 29.17
CA VAL A 140 -0.39 -47.26 28.11
C VAL A 140 -0.63 -45.88 28.71
N MET A 141 -1.35 -45.80 29.82
CA MET A 141 -1.64 -44.54 30.51
C MET A 141 -1.86 -44.82 32.00
N SER A 142 -1.22 -44.02 32.86
CA SER A 142 -1.51 -44.07 34.29
C SER A 142 -2.79 -43.28 34.60
N SER A 143 -3.56 -43.71 35.60
CA SER A 143 -4.77 -43.01 36.05
C SER A 143 -4.48 -41.54 36.41
N ASN A 144 -3.30 -41.27 36.98
CA ASN A 144 -2.87 -39.92 37.33
C ASN A 144 -2.65 -39.04 36.08
N ALA A 145 -2.03 -39.58 35.02
CA ALA A 145 -1.83 -38.84 33.77
C ALA A 145 -3.17 -38.55 33.09
N ALA A 146 -4.09 -39.51 33.09
CA ALA A 146 -5.45 -39.34 32.56
C ALA A 146 -6.22 -38.24 33.31
N SER A 147 -6.25 -38.31 34.64
CA SER A 147 -6.91 -37.28 35.47
C SER A 147 -6.26 -35.91 35.30
N SER A 148 -4.93 -35.83 35.23
CA SER A 148 -4.22 -34.57 35.00
C SER A 148 -4.56 -33.96 33.64
N ALA A 149 -4.65 -34.78 32.58
CA ALA A 149 -5.08 -34.33 31.26
C ALA A 149 -6.53 -33.83 31.26
N ILE A 150 -7.44 -34.53 31.94
CA ILE A 150 -8.83 -34.08 32.11
C ILE A 150 -8.88 -32.75 32.85
N THR A 151 -8.12 -32.57 33.94
CA THR A 151 -8.03 -31.30 34.66
C THR A 151 -7.47 -30.18 33.79
N ALA A 152 -6.46 -30.47 32.95
CA ALA A 152 -5.88 -29.48 32.04
C ALA A 152 -6.86 -29.03 30.93
N LEU A 153 -7.76 -29.92 30.50
CA LEU A 153 -8.79 -29.67 29.49
C LEU A 153 -10.13 -29.17 30.06
N SER A 154 -10.32 -29.31 31.38
CA SER A 154 -11.54 -28.85 32.06
C SER A 154 -11.65 -27.32 32.01
N PRO A 155 -12.86 -26.76 32.17
CA PRO A 155 -13.05 -25.33 32.27
C PRO A 155 -12.17 -24.66 33.33
N GLY A 156 -11.29 -23.75 32.91
CA GLY A 156 -10.28 -23.13 33.77
C GLY A 156 -8.95 -23.88 33.90
N GLY A 157 -8.80 -25.01 33.20
CA GLY A 157 -7.55 -25.77 33.10
C GLY A 157 -6.51 -25.10 32.21
N LEU A 158 -5.24 -25.52 32.37
CA LEU A 158 -4.06 -24.97 31.67
C LEU A 158 -4.21 -24.85 30.15
N LEU A 159 -4.85 -25.81 29.50
CA LEU A 159 -5.00 -25.85 28.05
C LEU A 159 -6.30 -25.22 27.57
N MET A 160 -7.30 -25.09 28.45
CA MET A 160 -8.55 -24.41 28.17
C MET A 160 -8.46 -22.92 28.52
N GLN A 161 -7.34 -22.28 28.16
CA GLN A 161 -7.10 -20.86 28.41
C GLN A 161 -7.96 -20.02 27.45
N GLY A 162 -9.21 -19.83 27.84
CA GLY A 162 -10.04 -18.68 27.46
C GLY A 162 -10.16 -18.39 25.97
N GLY A 163 -10.80 -19.27 25.20
CA GLY A 163 -11.48 -18.89 23.94
C GLY A 163 -12.68 -17.94 24.14
N GLY A 164 -12.70 -17.19 25.24
CA GLY A 164 -13.79 -16.35 25.70
C GLY A 164 -13.86 -14.97 25.03
N GLN A 165 -13.33 -14.81 23.82
CA GLN A 165 -13.57 -13.56 23.06
C GLN A 165 -15.01 -13.47 22.52
N GLN A 166 -15.78 -14.57 22.54
CA GLN A 166 -17.13 -14.61 21.96
C GLN A 166 -18.22 -13.96 22.84
N THR A 167 -17.96 -13.67 24.12
CA THR A 167 -18.96 -13.05 25.02
C THR A 167 -18.97 -11.52 24.99
N ILE A 168 -17.94 -10.85 24.44
CA ILE A 168 -17.88 -9.38 24.42
C ILE A 168 -19.01 -8.77 23.57
N ASN A 169 -19.33 -9.38 22.41
CA ASN A 169 -20.41 -8.90 21.53
C ASN A 169 -21.81 -9.02 22.19
N GLN A 170 -21.98 -9.92 23.17
CA GLN A 170 -23.23 -10.11 23.89
C GLN A 170 -23.31 -9.29 25.19
N LEU A 171 -22.17 -8.85 25.73
CA LEU A 171 -22.09 -8.06 26.98
C LEU A 171 -22.13 -6.55 26.74
N VAL A 172 -21.73 -6.06 25.56
CA VAL A 172 -21.66 -4.62 25.26
C VAL A 172 -22.90 -4.20 24.45
N PRO A 173 -23.75 -3.28 24.96
CA PRO A 173 -24.89 -2.79 24.20
C PRO A 173 -24.48 -2.12 22.89
N THR A 174 -25.35 -2.22 21.87
CA THR A 174 -25.12 -1.73 20.51
C THR A 174 -24.78 -0.24 20.46
N ASP A 175 -25.32 0.56 21.38
CA ASP A 175 -25.04 2.00 21.46
C ASP A 175 -23.57 2.26 21.79
N VAL A 176 -23.01 1.54 22.76
CA VAL A 176 -21.59 1.65 23.15
C VAL A 176 -20.69 1.16 22.01
N GLN A 177 -21.07 0.09 21.31
CA GLN A 177 -20.34 -0.38 20.13
C GLN A 177 -20.32 0.66 19.01
N SER A 178 -21.45 1.32 18.77
CA SER A 178 -21.54 2.37 17.76
C SER A 178 -20.62 3.55 18.09
N GLU A 179 -20.63 4.02 19.34
CA GLU A 179 -19.78 5.11 19.81
C GLU A 179 -18.29 4.73 19.74
N LEU A 180 -17.95 3.50 20.11
CA LEU A 180 -16.60 2.95 19.97
C LEU A 180 -16.14 2.95 18.50
N LYS A 181 -16.99 2.51 17.56
CA LYS A 181 -16.68 2.54 16.12
C LYS A 181 -16.40 3.96 15.61
N HIS A 182 -17.16 4.95 16.09
CA HIS A 182 -16.90 6.36 15.75
C HIS A 182 -15.55 6.83 16.32
N LEU A 183 -15.20 6.43 17.54
CA LEU A 183 -13.89 6.73 18.12
C LEU A 183 -12.75 6.10 17.32
N TYR A 184 -12.87 4.84 16.90
CA TYR A 184 -11.89 4.18 16.04
C TYR A 184 -11.74 4.86 14.69
N THR A 185 -12.85 5.26 14.07
CA THR A 185 -12.80 5.96 12.77
C THR A 185 -12.10 7.31 12.91
N ALA A 186 -12.46 8.08 13.95
CA ALA A 186 -11.84 9.37 14.22
C ALA A 186 -10.34 9.26 14.57
N ALA A 187 -9.98 8.32 15.46
CA ALA A 187 -8.59 8.06 15.82
C ALA A 187 -7.79 7.55 14.62
N GLY A 188 -8.37 6.66 13.81
CA GLY A 188 -7.77 6.12 12.59
C GLY A 188 -7.42 7.21 11.59
N GLU A 189 -8.31 8.18 11.35
CA GLU A 189 -8.01 9.31 10.47
C GLU A 189 -6.90 10.23 11.02
N LEU A 190 -6.94 10.54 12.32
CA LEU A 190 -5.88 11.33 12.96
C LEU A 190 -4.52 10.61 12.86
N LEU A 191 -4.49 9.31 13.14
CA LEU A 191 -3.29 8.50 13.05
C LEU A 191 -2.82 8.36 11.60
N ARG A 192 -3.71 8.19 10.62
CA ARG A 192 -3.35 8.16 9.20
C ARG A 192 -2.66 9.46 8.79
N HIS A 193 -3.21 10.61 9.18
CA HIS A 193 -2.57 11.90 8.94
C HIS A 193 -1.24 12.06 9.68
N PHE A 194 -1.14 11.57 10.91
CA PHE A 194 0.11 11.54 11.67
C PHE A 194 1.19 10.71 10.97
N TRP A 195 0.87 9.47 10.59
CA TRP A 195 1.81 8.56 9.93
C TRP A 195 2.17 9.03 8.52
N SER A 196 1.29 9.73 7.81
CA SER A 196 1.60 10.37 6.52
C SER A 196 2.68 11.45 6.62
N CYS A 197 2.98 11.95 7.82
CA CYS A 197 4.07 12.88 8.04
C CYS A 197 5.44 12.19 8.12
N PHE A 198 5.50 10.85 8.11
CA PHE A 198 6.75 10.10 8.17
C PHE A 198 7.04 9.43 6.81
N PRO A 199 8.29 9.50 6.31
CA PRO A 199 9.45 10.18 6.89
C PRO A 199 9.37 11.71 6.79
N ILE A 200 9.79 12.42 7.85
CA ILE A 200 9.76 13.88 7.90
C ILE A 200 10.94 14.42 7.08
N ASN A 201 10.67 14.73 5.81
CA ASN A 201 11.66 15.17 4.83
C ASN A 201 11.56 16.65 4.46
N THR A 202 10.50 17.35 4.87
CA THR A 202 10.31 18.79 4.60
C THR A 202 9.92 19.55 5.89
N PRO A 203 10.24 20.85 5.99
CA PRO A 203 9.88 21.67 7.16
C PRO A 203 8.36 21.77 7.36
N PHE A 204 7.57 21.69 6.29
CA PHE A 204 6.11 21.63 6.39
C PHE A 204 5.63 20.40 7.17
N LEU A 205 6.24 19.22 6.91
CA LEU A 205 5.90 18.00 7.64
C LEU A 205 6.32 18.08 9.12
N GLU A 206 7.39 18.84 9.46
CA GLU A 206 7.79 19.09 10.85
C GLU A 206 6.72 19.84 11.63
N GLU A 207 6.22 20.95 11.08
CA GLU A 207 5.14 21.70 11.74
C GLU A 207 3.85 20.89 11.81
N LYS A 208 3.53 20.17 10.74
CA LYS A 208 2.33 19.34 10.65
C LYS A 208 2.34 18.23 11.70
N VAL A 209 3.47 17.55 11.92
CA VAL A 209 3.55 16.47 12.91
C VAL A 209 3.42 17.01 14.35
N VAL A 210 3.98 18.19 14.64
CA VAL A 210 3.82 18.85 15.94
C VAL A 210 2.35 19.22 16.19
N LYS A 211 1.70 19.84 15.20
CA LYS A 211 0.26 20.16 15.25
C LYS A 211 -0.58 18.88 15.41
N MET A 212 -0.21 17.81 14.71
CA MET A 212 -0.93 16.53 14.77
C MET A 212 -0.79 15.87 16.14
N LYS A 213 0.39 15.93 16.77
CA LYS A 213 0.57 15.46 18.15
C LYS A 213 -0.38 16.17 19.11
N SER A 214 -0.50 17.49 19.02
CA SER A 214 -1.46 18.25 19.83
C SER A 214 -2.92 17.88 19.54
N ASN A 215 -3.26 17.56 18.28
CA ASN A 215 -4.60 17.09 17.92
C ASN A 215 -4.91 15.71 18.53
N LEU A 216 -3.93 14.79 18.54
CA LEU A 216 -4.06 13.47 19.18
C LEU A 216 -4.28 13.62 20.69
N GLU A 217 -3.52 14.49 21.36
CA GLU A 217 -3.71 14.77 22.79
C GLU A 217 -5.10 15.35 23.05
N ARG A 218 -5.54 16.30 22.23
CA ARG A 218 -6.87 16.89 22.33
C ARG A 218 -7.97 15.85 22.13
N PHE A 219 -7.81 14.93 21.18
CA PHE A 219 -8.75 13.82 20.97
C PHE A 219 -8.80 12.91 22.19
N GLN A 220 -7.65 12.55 22.76
CA GLN A 220 -7.56 11.70 23.95
C GLN A 220 -8.30 12.32 25.14
N VAL A 221 -8.07 13.61 25.42
CA VAL A 221 -8.73 14.30 26.55
C VAL A 221 -10.22 14.54 26.30
N LYS A 222 -10.60 14.93 25.08
CA LYS A 222 -11.98 15.38 24.81
C LYS A 222 -12.94 14.29 24.40
N LYS A 223 -12.45 13.16 23.87
CA LYS A 223 -13.29 12.11 23.31
C LYS A 223 -13.03 10.77 23.97
N LEU A 224 -11.77 10.37 24.09
CA LEU A 224 -11.43 9.05 24.64
C LEU A 224 -11.67 8.97 26.16
N ARG A 225 -11.14 9.92 26.94
CA ARG A 225 -11.32 9.92 28.42
C ARG A 225 -12.79 9.98 28.87
N PRO A 226 -13.65 10.88 28.32
CA PRO A 226 -15.07 10.90 28.70
C PRO A 226 -15.79 9.59 28.38
N PHE A 227 -15.42 8.93 27.28
CA PHE A 227 -15.97 7.62 26.92
C PHE A 227 -15.51 6.53 27.88
N GLN A 228 -14.24 6.54 28.30
CA GLN A 228 -13.73 5.61 29.31
C GLN A 228 -14.43 5.79 30.66
N GLU A 229 -14.61 7.03 31.11
CA GLU A 229 -15.34 7.33 32.35
C GLU A 229 -16.80 6.86 32.27
N LYS A 230 -17.45 7.05 31.10
CA LYS A 230 -18.80 6.56 30.84
C LYS A 230 -18.87 5.03 30.94
N ILE A 231 -17.93 4.32 30.31
CA ILE A 231 -17.88 2.84 30.38
C ILE A 231 -17.60 2.38 31.81
N GLN A 232 -16.62 2.97 32.50
CA GLN A 232 -16.23 2.55 33.85
C GLN A 232 -17.38 2.68 34.86
N ARG A 233 -18.26 3.68 34.67
CA ARG A 233 -19.44 3.87 35.52
C ARG A 233 -20.57 2.88 35.24
N GLN A 234 -20.68 2.39 34.00
CA GLN A 234 -21.83 1.58 33.55
C GLN A 234 -21.50 0.09 33.43
N TYR A 235 -20.24 -0.26 33.17
CA TYR A 235 -19.78 -1.61 32.89
C TYR A 235 -18.47 -1.85 33.67
N LEU A 236 -18.53 -2.73 34.67
CA LEU A 236 -17.34 -3.11 35.43
C LEU A 236 -16.39 -3.94 34.54
N SER A 237 -15.12 -3.52 34.50
CA SER A 237 -13.90 -4.25 34.14
C SER A 237 -13.56 -4.63 32.68
N THR A 238 -14.37 -4.30 31.66
CA THR A 238 -13.92 -4.52 30.26
C THR A 238 -13.07 -3.36 29.74
N ASN A 239 -11.76 -3.60 29.53
CA ASN A 239 -10.87 -2.63 28.90
C ASN A 239 -11.10 -2.58 27.37
N LEU A 240 -12.20 -1.93 26.97
CA LEU A 240 -12.60 -1.83 25.55
C LEU A 240 -11.74 -0.85 24.74
N THR A 241 -11.09 0.10 25.42
CA THR A 241 -10.32 1.18 24.78
C THR A 241 -8.82 0.93 24.76
N GLY A 242 -8.31 -0.14 25.37
CA GLY A 242 -6.86 -0.35 25.55
C GLY A 242 -6.11 -0.38 24.23
N HIS A 243 -6.69 -1.02 23.21
CA HIS A 243 -6.10 -1.01 21.87
C HIS A 243 -6.01 0.40 21.26
N LEU A 244 -7.03 1.26 21.44
CA LEU A 244 -6.95 2.67 21.00
C LEU A 244 -5.84 3.42 21.73
N GLU A 245 -5.67 3.17 23.03
CA GLU A 245 -4.60 3.77 23.81
C GLU A 245 -3.22 3.31 23.34
N GLU A 246 -3.04 2.03 23.04
CA GLU A 246 -1.81 1.48 22.46
C GLU A 246 -1.48 2.14 21.11
N MET A 247 -2.47 2.31 20.24
CA MET A 247 -2.29 2.99 18.95
C MET A 247 -1.84 4.45 19.12
N LEU A 248 -2.44 5.18 20.06
CA LEU A 248 -2.04 6.57 20.38
C LEU A 248 -0.65 6.61 21.02
N GLN A 249 -0.35 5.69 21.93
CA GLN A 249 0.95 5.60 22.61
C GLN A 249 2.08 5.29 21.64
N ALA A 250 1.84 4.43 20.64
CA ALA A 250 2.80 4.16 19.57
C ALA A 250 3.12 5.44 18.76
N ALA A 251 2.10 6.24 18.45
CA ALA A 251 2.29 7.53 17.78
C ALA A 251 3.12 8.50 18.65
N TYR A 252 2.79 8.64 19.94
CA TYR A 252 3.56 9.47 20.86
C TYR A 252 5.01 9.00 21.00
N SER A 253 5.25 7.69 21.12
CA SER A 253 6.59 7.12 21.18
C SER A 253 7.40 7.46 19.93
N LYS A 254 6.84 7.30 18.74
CA LYS A 254 7.52 7.68 17.49
C LYS A 254 7.81 9.18 17.41
N PHE A 255 6.88 10.02 17.86
CA PHE A 255 7.11 11.47 17.93
C PHE A 255 8.25 11.83 18.89
N GLN A 256 8.27 11.23 20.09
CA GLN A 256 9.34 11.45 21.07
C GLN A 256 10.70 11.04 20.52
N VAL A 257 10.81 9.85 19.91
CA VAL A 257 12.06 9.39 19.28
C VAL A 257 12.55 10.36 18.21
N TRP A 258 11.63 10.86 17.37
CA TRP A 258 11.98 11.88 16.37
C TRP A 258 12.41 13.20 17.03
N GLN A 259 11.70 13.67 18.04
CA GLN A 259 11.99 14.91 18.76
C GLN A 259 13.36 14.86 19.44
N THR A 260 13.70 13.76 20.12
CA THR A 260 15.02 13.56 20.75
C THR A 260 16.13 13.55 19.70
N ARG A 261 15.95 12.82 18.59
CA ARG A 261 16.93 12.81 17.49
C ARG A 261 17.12 14.19 16.87
N ARG A 262 16.06 15.01 16.81
CA ARG A 262 16.13 16.39 16.32
C ARG A 262 16.93 17.29 17.27
N MET A 263 16.72 17.16 18.58
CA MET A 263 17.49 17.94 19.57
C MET A 263 18.98 17.58 19.52
N MET A 264 19.32 16.30 19.39
CA MET A 264 20.72 15.84 19.24
C MET A 264 21.42 16.36 17.97
N ARG A 265 20.67 16.69 16.91
CA ARG A 265 21.23 17.26 15.67
C ARG A 265 21.47 18.78 15.74
N LYS A 266 20.94 19.45 16.77
CA LYS A 266 21.04 20.90 16.95
C LYS A 266 22.12 21.30 17.98
N THR A 267 22.71 20.32 18.66
CA THR A 267 23.88 20.47 19.55
C THR A 267 25.13 20.10 18.76
#